data_AF-Q0U5C0-F1
#
_entry.id   AF-Q0U5C0-F1
#
_cell.length_a   1.000
_cell.length_b   1.000
_cell.length_c   1.000
_cell.angle_alpha   90.00
_cell.angle_beta   90.00
_cell.angle_gamma   90.00
#
_symmetry.space_group_name_H-M   'P 1'
#
loop_
_entity.id
_entity.type
_entity.pdbx_description
1 polymer ?
#
loop_
_entity_poly.entity_id
_entity_poly.type
_entity_poly.pdbx_seq_one_letter_code
_entity_poly.pdbx_strand_id
1 'polypeptide(L)'
;MATYLFPAGKHAKISSSVLHKPSAIPRHLFNIVRGGNDAIDALQLFLKLLRENEFDVNSPGYMAFDAHVGDTSCQLRACMLLEIFNRYRQHVSSTTEVRFIEQTIDHLKKVVDNAHTFCKEVCNMGVSKKGPAALGMSKQGMSIDEILRKIGWTEPKKPERTQEISNTALVVSVASSVASPSVSQASASRISVGSTNTSASDTASISQIDPIDLQEERANFPSVVYAEATSDYWEPWDWHQVVHFLVYSYVLSKYKHFTVRAQVFAKLPLRLQLRLAELYIPNILTRSTVDGQVYVKHRQNMESVIRENISWDLTHVTGAELDDLRQSSRPHIVISGNSIDGETAEYMARLPTTRLHDDDTCEDNAQHCKDLLASDQDRNVLAIFADHRHYGFALSGEEEKQGEDAVVHSIMDEAAPGLSQQLQASKAEARELGTGPSLKLFMWQHVVLESPGRFLQLLDKHDRPIVVGAPVLKQELIGFR
;
A
#
# COMPACT_ATOMS: atom_id res chain seq x y z
N MET A 1 12.72 10.79 1.77
CA MET A 1 14.08 10.23 1.60
C MET A 1 14.06 9.17 0.50
N ALA A 2 13.38 8.03 0.69
CA ALA A 2 13.09 7.08 -0.39
C ALA A 2 12.43 7.73 -1.63
N THR A 3 11.63 8.78 -1.43
CA THR A 3 11.05 9.69 -2.44
C THR A 3 11.99 10.20 -3.55
N TYR A 4 13.31 10.16 -3.39
CA TYR A 4 14.27 10.50 -4.45
C TYR A 4 14.48 9.35 -5.46
N LEU A 5 14.37 8.11 -5.01
CA LEU A 5 14.56 6.91 -5.83
C LEU A 5 13.20 6.39 -6.32
N PHE A 6 12.22 6.36 -5.41
CA PHE A 6 10.85 5.88 -5.62
C PHE A 6 9.89 7.06 -5.45
N PRO A 7 9.67 7.90 -6.49
CA PRO A 7 8.78 9.05 -6.36
C PRO A 7 7.34 8.64 -6.03
N ALA A 8 6.67 9.43 -5.17
CA ALA A 8 5.26 9.24 -4.85
C ALA A 8 4.43 10.47 -5.24
N GLY A 9 3.37 10.23 -6.02
CA GLY A 9 2.38 11.25 -6.40
C GLY A 9 2.91 12.38 -7.30
N LYS A 10 2.03 13.35 -7.57
CA LYS A 10 2.29 14.45 -8.52
C LYS A 10 3.40 15.41 -8.10
N HIS A 11 3.71 15.47 -6.79
CA HIS A 11 4.71 16.41 -6.25
C HIS A 11 6.16 16.02 -6.56
N ALA A 12 6.44 14.76 -6.91
CA ALA A 12 7.79 14.31 -7.20
C ALA A 12 8.40 14.96 -8.46
N LYS A 13 7.60 15.10 -9.54
CA LYS A 13 8.06 15.62 -10.84
C LYS A 13 8.39 17.12 -10.82
N ILE A 14 7.85 17.89 -9.88
CA ILE A 14 8.00 19.36 -9.84
C ILE A 14 9.33 19.78 -9.19
N SER A 15 9.87 18.97 -8.26
CA SER A 15 11.10 19.32 -7.54
C SER A 15 12.39 18.88 -8.22
N SER A 16 12.34 18.02 -9.25
CA SER A 16 13.55 17.32 -9.71
C SER A 16 14.45 18.15 -10.62
N SER A 17 13.91 19.16 -11.31
CA SER A 17 14.60 20.01 -12.29
C SER A 17 15.30 21.24 -11.71
N VAL A 18 15.11 21.54 -10.41
CA VAL A 18 15.74 22.69 -9.74
C VAL A 18 17.24 22.44 -9.57
N LEU A 19 18.07 23.36 -10.06
CA LEU A 19 19.53 23.28 -9.89
C LEU A 19 19.94 23.54 -8.44
N HIS A 20 20.65 22.59 -7.84
CA HIS A 20 21.21 22.67 -6.50
C HIS A 20 22.70 22.99 -6.56
N LYS A 21 23.10 24.10 -5.92
CA LYS A 21 24.51 24.56 -5.82
C LYS A 21 25.42 23.42 -5.34
N PRO A 22 26.71 23.37 -5.77
CA PRO A 22 27.59 22.25 -5.43
C PRO A 22 27.74 21.94 -3.93
N SER A 23 27.64 22.95 -3.06
CA SER A 23 27.66 22.78 -1.59
C SER A 23 26.42 22.11 -1.00
N ALA A 24 25.30 22.05 -1.72
CA ALA A 24 24.07 21.39 -1.28
C ALA A 24 24.03 19.90 -1.68
N ILE A 25 24.78 19.49 -2.70
CA ILE A 25 24.76 18.13 -3.27
C ILE A 25 25.07 17.03 -2.24
N PRO A 26 26.05 17.17 -1.32
CA PRO A 26 26.31 16.13 -0.31
C PRO A 26 25.09 15.81 0.55
N ARG A 27 24.20 16.79 0.80
CA ARG A 27 22.93 16.58 1.53
C ARG A 27 21.94 15.75 0.71
N HIS A 28 21.87 15.97 -0.60
CA HIS A 28 21.00 15.17 -1.48
C HIS A 28 21.54 13.74 -1.60
N LEU A 29 22.85 13.56 -1.77
CA LEU A 29 23.49 12.26 -1.79
C LEU A 29 23.32 11.49 -0.48
N PHE A 30 23.42 12.15 0.68
CA PHE A 30 23.11 11.54 1.97
C PHE A 30 21.66 11.01 2.04
N ASN A 31 20.68 11.80 1.58
CA ASN A 31 19.28 11.38 1.54
C ASN A 31 19.03 10.23 0.57
N ILE A 32 19.74 10.20 -0.56
CA ILE A 32 19.68 9.11 -1.56
C ILE A 32 20.31 7.83 -1.00
N VAL A 33 21.51 7.90 -0.41
CA VAL A 33 22.18 6.77 0.26
C VAL A 33 21.27 6.17 1.33
N ARG A 34 20.69 7.00 2.19
CA ARG A 34 19.78 6.54 3.24
C ARG A 34 18.51 5.90 2.67
N GLY A 35 17.86 6.55 1.70
CA GLY A 35 16.68 6.00 1.04
C GLY A 35 16.97 4.71 0.26
N GLY A 36 18.17 4.57 -0.31
CA GLY A 36 18.64 3.37 -0.99
C GLY A 36 18.89 2.22 -0.03
N ASN A 37 19.57 2.48 1.10
CA ASN A 37 19.78 1.48 2.15
C ASN A 37 18.46 1.05 2.78
N ASP A 38 17.56 1.97 3.16
CA ASP A 38 16.25 1.62 3.69
C ASP A 38 15.43 0.77 2.69
N ALA A 39 15.58 1.02 1.38
CA ALA A 39 14.93 0.23 0.33
C ALA A 39 15.58 -1.15 0.13
N ILE A 40 16.91 -1.25 0.21
CA ILE A 40 17.64 -2.52 0.19
C ILE A 40 17.19 -3.38 1.39
N ASP A 41 17.20 -2.82 2.59
CA ASP A 41 16.76 -3.48 3.82
C ASP A 41 15.32 -4.01 3.68
N ALA A 42 14.38 -3.17 3.20
CA ALA A 42 12.99 -3.54 2.98
C ALA A 42 12.82 -4.72 2.01
N LEU A 43 13.45 -4.64 0.84
CA LEU A 43 13.30 -5.67 -0.20
C LEU A 43 14.04 -6.96 0.18
N GLN A 44 15.21 -6.88 0.82
CA GLN A 44 15.93 -8.05 1.32
C GLN A 44 15.18 -8.75 2.45
N LEU A 45 14.60 -8.00 3.39
CA LEU A 45 13.76 -8.56 4.45
C LEU A 45 12.53 -9.24 3.87
N PHE A 46 11.83 -8.60 2.91
CA PHE A 46 10.68 -9.23 2.26
C PHE A 46 11.06 -10.54 1.56
N LEU A 47 12.17 -10.58 0.81
CA LEU A 47 12.65 -11.81 0.18
C LEU A 47 13.05 -12.90 1.19
N LYS A 48 13.63 -12.52 2.35
CA LYS A 48 13.92 -13.45 3.45
C LYS A 48 12.61 -14.08 3.95
N LEU A 49 11.64 -13.27 4.37
CA LEU A 49 10.35 -13.72 4.91
C LEU A 49 9.58 -14.57 3.89
N LEU A 50 9.60 -14.19 2.60
CA LEU A 50 8.94 -14.91 1.52
C LEU A 50 9.47 -16.35 1.38
N ARG A 51 10.79 -16.53 1.56
CA ARG A 51 11.53 -17.80 1.48
C ARG A 51 11.60 -18.58 2.79
N GLU A 52 11.10 -18.00 3.88
CA GLU A 52 11.25 -18.52 5.23
C GLU A 52 10.32 -19.72 5.48
N ASN A 53 10.89 -20.83 5.96
CA ASN A 53 10.13 -22.05 6.32
C ASN A 53 9.94 -22.16 7.84
N GLU A 54 10.93 -21.73 8.61
CA GLU A 54 10.91 -21.63 10.08
C GLU A 54 11.19 -20.16 10.44
N PHE A 55 10.42 -19.58 11.35
CA PHE A 55 10.53 -18.14 11.63
C PHE A 55 11.75 -17.81 12.50
N ASP A 56 12.58 -16.87 12.05
CA ASP A 56 13.67 -16.32 12.85
C ASP A 56 13.10 -15.40 13.95
N VAL A 57 13.27 -15.81 15.22
CA VAL A 57 12.81 -15.09 16.42
C VAL A 57 13.48 -13.73 16.64
N ASN A 58 14.59 -13.44 15.95
CA ASN A 58 15.27 -12.15 15.97
C ASN A 58 14.92 -11.29 14.75
N SER A 59 14.16 -11.84 13.79
CA SER A 59 13.64 -11.08 12.65
C SER A 59 12.54 -10.12 13.13
N PRO A 60 12.50 -8.88 12.62
CA PRO A 60 11.38 -7.96 12.89
C PRO A 60 10.07 -8.38 12.19
N GLY A 61 10.08 -9.51 11.47
CA GLY A 61 8.88 -10.13 10.91
C GLY A 61 8.22 -9.30 9.80
N TYR A 62 6.94 -9.57 9.57
CA TYR A 62 6.10 -8.75 8.69
C TYR A 62 5.68 -7.44 9.37
N MET A 63 5.73 -7.38 10.71
CA MET A 63 5.58 -6.13 11.46
C MET A 63 6.59 -5.03 11.04
N ALA A 64 7.72 -5.39 10.43
CA ALA A 64 8.63 -4.43 9.81
C ALA A 64 8.01 -3.59 8.67
N PHE A 65 6.89 -4.02 8.09
CA PHE A 65 6.14 -3.29 7.05
C PHE A 65 4.82 -2.72 7.59
N ASP A 66 4.61 -2.77 8.90
CA ASP A 66 3.36 -2.37 9.53
C ASP A 66 3.08 -0.86 9.44
N ALA A 67 1.82 -0.49 9.60
CA ALA A 67 1.39 0.88 9.81
C ALA A 67 1.78 1.36 11.21
N HIS A 68 2.17 2.63 11.33
CA HIS A 68 2.42 3.20 12.66
C HIS A 68 1.10 3.49 13.39
N VAL A 69 1.15 3.63 14.72
CA VAL A 69 -0.03 4.05 15.49
C VAL A 69 -0.39 5.49 15.08
N GLY A 70 -1.56 5.66 14.46
CA GLY A 70 -2.00 6.92 13.86
C GLY A 70 -1.80 7.01 12.34
N ASP A 71 -1.14 6.04 11.69
CA ASP A 71 -1.31 5.85 10.24
C ASP A 71 -2.76 5.40 9.99
N THR A 72 -3.44 6.03 9.03
CA THR A 72 -4.71 5.51 8.56
C THR A 72 -4.48 4.18 7.84
N SER A 73 -5.51 3.31 7.82
CA SER A 73 -5.52 2.15 6.92
C SER A 73 -4.52 1.02 7.23
N CYS A 74 -4.22 0.71 8.51
CA CYS A 74 -3.37 -0.43 8.90
C CYS A 74 -3.84 -1.77 8.32
N GLN A 75 -5.16 -2.02 8.37
CA GLN A 75 -5.84 -3.15 7.78
C GLN A 75 -5.58 -3.28 6.27
N LEU A 76 -5.54 -2.15 5.53
CA LEU A 76 -5.29 -2.16 4.09
C LEU A 76 -3.84 -2.59 3.80
N ARG A 77 -2.88 -2.11 4.61
CA ARG A 77 -1.46 -2.47 4.48
C ARG A 77 -1.23 -3.94 4.78
N ALA A 78 -1.86 -4.48 5.84
CA ALA A 78 -1.80 -5.89 6.19
C ALA A 78 -2.36 -6.78 5.07
N CYS A 79 -3.54 -6.45 4.52
CA CYS A 79 -4.17 -7.18 3.41
C CYS A 79 -3.34 -7.13 2.11
N MET A 80 -2.86 -5.94 1.70
CA MET A 80 -1.99 -5.81 0.53
C MET A 80 -0.72 -6.65 0.67
N LEU A 81 -0.09 -6.67 1.85
CA LEU A 81 1.12 -7.45 2.09
C LEU A 81 0.85 -8.97 2.06
N LEU A 82 -0.31 -9.43 2.57
CA LEU A 82 -0.75 -10.82 2.48
C LEU A 82 -1.02 -11.26 1.03
N GLU A 83 -1.61 -10.38 0.22
CA GLU A 83 -1.86 -10.64 -1.19
C GLU A 83 -0.55 -10.83 -1.98
N ILE A 84 0.43 -9.94 -1.77
CA ILE A 84 1.78 -10.09 -2.36
C ILE A 84 2.40 -11.41 -1.89
N PHE A 85 2.37 -11.69 -0.58
CA PHE A 85 2.94 -12.92 -0.02
C PHE A 85 2.35 -14.17 -0.65
N ASN A 86 1.01 -14.29 -0.68
CA ASN A 86 0.33 -15.46 -1.24
C ASN A 86 0.68 -15.66 -2.72
N ARG A 87 0.68 -14.58 -3.51
CA ARG A 87 1.04 -14.62 -4.94
C ARG A 87 2.50 -15.00 -5.17
N TYR A 88 3.44 -14.39 -4.43
CA TYR A 88 4.87 -14.53 -4.70
C TYR A 88 5.44 -15.83 -4.10
N ARG A 89 4.88 -16.34 -2.99
CA ARG A 89 5.39 -17.57 -2.35
C ARG A 89 5.07 -18.82 -3.15
N GLN A 90 3.89 -18.89 -3.78
CA GLN A 90 3.49 -20.02 -4.64
C GLN A 90 4.47 -20.28 -5.79
N HIS A 91 5.27 -19.27 -6.17
CA HIS A 91 6.15 -19.30 -7.33
C HIS A 91 7.52 -18.66 -7.04
N VAL A 92 8.01 -18.72 -5.79
CA VAL A 92 9.20 -17.95 -5.34
C VAL A 92 10.48 -18.24 -6.14
N SER A 93 10.58 -19.43 -6.73
CA SER A 93 11.73 -19.85 -7.57
C SER A 93 11.55 -19.59 -9.07
N SER A 94 10.37 -19.18 -9.52
CA SER A 94 9.99 -19.07 -10.94
C SER A 94 9.29 -17.77 -11.34
N THR A 95 8.88 -16.93 -10.38
CA THR A 95 8.29 -15.61 -10.66
C THR A 95 9.33 -14.64 -11.19
N THR A 96 9.04 -14.08 -12.36
CA THR A 96 9.81 -12.97 -12.93
C THR A 96 9.81 -11.77 -11.97
N GLU A 97 8.72 -11.58 -11.21
CA GLU A 97 8.56 -10.53 -10.21
C GLU A 97 9.57 -10.62 -9.05
N VAL A 98 9.84 -11.81 -8.50
CA VAL A 98 10.88 -12.01 -7.47
C VAL A 98 12.26 -11.67 -8.03
N ARG A 99 12.54 -12.08 -9.27
CA ARG A 99 13.81 -11.74 -9.95
C ARG A 99 13.94 -10.23 -10.19
N PHE A 100 12.85 -9.50 -10.47
CA PHE A 100 12.87 -8.04 -10.59
C PHE A 100 13.14 -7.35 -9.23
N ILE A 101 12.64 -7.89 -8.12
CA ILE A 101 12.99 -7.41 -6.77
C ILE A 101 14.50 -7.61 -6.52
N GLU A 102 15.05 -8.78 -6.83
CA GLU A 102 16.50 -9.06 -6.70
C GLU A 102 17.37 -8.13 -7.57
N GLN A 103 16.99 -7.94 -8.84
CA GLN A 103 17.66 -7.00 -9.73
C GLN A 103 17.59 -5.56 -9.22
N THR A 104 16.48 -5.16 -8.61
CA THR A 104 16.31 -3.84 -7.99
C THR A 104 17.22 -3.67 -6.78
N ILE A 105 17.35 -4.68 -5.92
CA ILE A 105 18.30 -4.69 -4.80
C ILE A 105 19.74 -4.48 -5.30
N ASP A 106 20.16 -5.23 -6.32
CA ASP A 106 21.53 -5.12 -6.86
C ASP A 106 21.79 -3.81 -7.62
N HIS A 107 20.74 -3.20 -8.19
CA HIS A 107 20.83 -1.86 -8.76
C HIS A 107 20.95 -0.79 -7.66
N LEU A 108 20.14 -0.87 -6.60
CA LEU A 108 20.19 0.03 -5.45
C LEU A 108 21.57 0.02 -4.78
N LYS A 109 22.19 -1.16 -4.57
CA LYS A 109 23.55 -1.27 -4.01
C LYS A 109 24.56 -0.46 -4.82
N LYS A 110 24.58 -0.66 -6.16
CA LYS A 110 25.46 0.10 -7.07
C LYS A 110 25.21 1.60 -7.00
N VAL A 111 23.95 2.02 -6.88
CA VAL A 111 23.58 3.44 -6.74
C VAL A 111 24.04 4.03 -5.41
N VAL A 112 23.97 3.28 -4.31
CA VAL A 112 24.52 3.66 -3.00
C VAL A 112 26.04 3.81 -3.08
N ASP A 113 26.76 2.84 -3.64
CA ASP A 113 28.22 2.88 -3.80
C ASP A 113 28.68 4.06 -4.68
N ASN A 114 27.97 4.29 -5.80
CA ASN A 114 28.21 5.43 -6.68
C ASN A 114 27.92 6.76 -5.97
N ALA A 115 26.85 6.85 -5.17
CA ALA A 115 26.52 8.05 -4.39
C ALA A 115 27.56 8.34 -3.30
N HIS A 116 28.09 7.32 -2.62
CA HIS A 116 29.21 7.48 -1.69
C HIS A 116 30.48 7.99 -2.39
N THR A 117 30.84 7.38 -3.52
CA THR A 117 32.00 7.77 -4.33
C THR A 117 31.86 9.22 -4.79
N PHE A 118 30.70 9.59 -5.34
CA PHE A 118 30.44 10.94 -5.82
C PHE A 118 30.40 11.98 -4.70
N CYS A 119 29.86 11.64 -3.52
CA CYS A 119 29.88 12.51 -2.35
C CYS A 119 31.32 12.82 -1.91
N LYS A 120 32.19 11.80 -1.91
CA LYS A 120 33.63 11.95 -1.61
C LYS A 120 34.33 12.85 -2.64
N GLU A 121 34.01 12.73 -3.93
CA GLU A 121 34.54 13.62 -4.97
C GLU A 121 34.11 15.09 -4.78
N VAL A 122 32.83 15.32 -4.53
CA VAL A 122 32.25 16.67 -4.30
C VAL A 122 32.89 17.32 -3.07
N CYS A 123 33.00 16.60 -1.95
CA CYS A 123 33.66 17.10 -0.74
C CYS A 123 35.15 17.42 -0.94
N ASN A 124 35.84 16.68 -1.83
CA ASN A 124 37.27 16.88 -2.12
C ASN A 124 37.56 17.99 -3.15
N MET A 125 36.55 18.67 -3.73
CA MET A 125 36.78 19.77 -4.67
C MET A 125 37.59 20.92 -4.05
N GLY A 126 37.28 21.30 -2.80
CA GLY A 126 37.97 22.39 -2.09
C GLY A 126 39.45 22.13 -1.85
N VAL A 127 39.84 20.85 -1.68
CA VAL A 127 41.23 20.43 -1.46
C VAL A 127 41.98 20.26 -2.80
N SER A 128 41.33 19.68 -3.80
CA SER A 128 41.95 19.31 -5.08
C SER A 128 42.10 20.43 -6.10
N LYS A 129 41.57 21.64 -5.81
CA LYS A 129 41.45 22.78 -6.74
C LYS A 129 40.69 22.46 -8.05
N LYS A 130 40.03 21.30 -8.14
CA LYS A 130 39.20 20.92 -9.29
C LYS A 130 37.89 21.71 -9.25
N GLY A 131 37.60 22.45 -10.31
CA GLY A 131 36.32 23.15 -10.46
C GLY A 131 35.14 22.19 -10.71
N PRO A 132 33.89 22.61 -10.50
CA PRO A 132 32.70 21.76 -10.64
C PRO A 132 32.59 21.02 -11.99
N ALA A 133 33.05 21.66 -13.08
CA ALA A 133 33.08 21.08 -14.42
C ALA A 133 33.87 19.77 -14.50
N ALA A 134 34.90 19.56 -13.67
CA ALA A 134 35.69 18.33 -13.64
C ALA A 134 34.89 17.11 -13.15
N LEU A 135 33.75 17.32 -12.49
CA LEU A 135 32.81 16.28 -12.07
C LEU A 135 31.57 16.20 -12.98
N GLY A 136 31.49 17.03 -14.03
CA GLY A 136 30.33 17.16 -14.91
C GLY A 136 29.25 18.12 -14.39
N MET A 137 29.58 19.02 -13.47
CA MET A 137 28.63 20.00 -12.92
C MET A 137 28.74 21.36 -13.58
N SER A 138 27.61 22.04 -13.76
CA SER A 138 27.60 23.49 -14.08
C SER A 138 28.10 24.32 -12.88
N LYS A 139 28.37 25.62 -13.08
CA LYS A 139 28.67 26.54 -11.97
C LYS A 139 27.46 26.74 -11.05
N GLN A 140 26.26 26.61 -11.63
CA GLN A 140 24.96 26.69 -10.98
C GLN A 140 24.65 25.41 -10.17
N GLY A 141 25.33 24.29 -10.47
CA GLY A 141 25.23 23.01 -9.79
C GLY A 141 24.63 21.90 -10.67
N MET A 142 23.81 21.04 -10.07
CA MET A 142 23.03 20.01 -10.77
C MET A 142 21.62 19.90 -10.18
N SER A 143 20.69 19.49 -11.03
CA SER A 143 19.35 19.02 -10.67
C SER A 143 19.38 17.63 -10.01
N ILE A 144 18.26 17.22 -9.41
CA ILE A 144 18.14 15.88 -8.82
C ILE A 144 18.21 14.81 -9.90
N ASP A 145 17.58 15.03 -11.06
CA ASP A 145 17.61 14.11 -12.19
C ASP A 145 19.05 13.89 -12.71
N GLU A 146 19.86 14.94 -12.78
CA GLU A 146 21.29 14.84 -13.14
C GLU A 146 22.10 14.09 -12.09
N ILE A 147 21.85 14.33 -10.80
CA ILE A 147 22.49 13.57 -9.69
C ILE A 147 22.15 12.08 -9.80
N LEU A 148 20.86 11.74 -9.97
CA LEU A 148 20.39 10.35 -10.10
C LEU A 148 21.00 9.66 -11.32
N ARG A 149 21.00 10.31 -12.49
CA ARG A 149 21.65 9.78 -13.69
C ARG A 149 23.15 9.58 -13.49
N LYS A 150 23.83 10.52 -12.81
CA LYS A 150 25.28 10.47 -12.54
C LYS A 150 25.68 9.33 -11.62
N ILE A 151 24.85 8.96 -10.64
CA ILE A 151 25.06 7.79 -9.77
C ILE A 151 24.52 6.49 -10.37
N GLY A 152 23.98 6.54 -11.59
CA GLY A 152 23.48 5.36 -12.31
C GLY A 152 22.08 4.90 -11.88
N TRP A 153 21.29 5.73 -11.17
CA TRP A 153 19.88 5.46 -10.96
C TRP A 153 19.09 5.83 -12.21
N THR A 154 18.41 4.83 -12.74
CA THR A 154 17.30 4.98 -13.68
C THR A 154 16.20 4.12 -13.09
N GLU A 155 14.98 4.65 -12.95
CA GLU A 155 13.89 3.79 -12.50
C GLU A 155 13.77 2.60 -13.46
N PRO A 156 13.69 1.35 -12.95
CA PRO A 156 13.59 0.20 -13.80
C PRO A 156 12.40 0.35 -14.74
N LYS A 157 12.62 0.15 -16.05
CA LYS A 157 11.49 0.12 -16.98
C LYS A 157 10.81 -1.23 -16.88
N LYS A 158 9.47 -1.24 -16.90
CA LYS A 158 8.72 -2.45 -17.28
C LYS A 158 9.30 -2.93 -18.62
N PRO A 159 9.68 -4.21 -18.78
CA PRO A 159 10.09 -4.70 -20.09
C PRO A 159 8.93 -4.40 -21.04
N GLU A 160 9.22 -3.70 -22.13
CA GLU A 160 8.24 -3.51 -23.20
C GLU A 160 7.76 -4.90 -23.58
N ARG A 161 6.43 -5.10 -23.64
CA ARG A 161 5.87 -6.34 -24.18
C ARG A 161 6.25 -6.38 -25.65
N THR A 162 7.40 -6.99 -25.95
CA THR A 162 7.67 -7.57 -27.26
C THR A 162 6.45 -8.41 -27.59
N GLN A 163 5.85 -8.19 -28.76
CA GLN A 163 4.70 -8.96 -29.20
C GLN A 163 5.13 -10.42 -29.38
N GLU A 164 4.97 -11.23 -28.33
CA GLU A 164 5.21 -12.67 -28.41
C GLU A 164 4.18 -13.25 -29.37
N ILE A 165 4.71 -13.75 -30.49
CA ILE A 165 3.96 -14.39 -31.56
C ILE A 165 3.22 -15.59 -30.97
N SER A 166 1.89 -15.61 -31.12
CA SER A 166 1.00 -16.63 -30.59
C SER A 166 1.36 -18.05 -31.07
N ASN A 167 2.09 -18.81 -30.24
CA ASN A 167 2.30 -20.24 -30.46
C ASN A 167 1.15 -21.06 -29.83
N THR A 168 0.03 -21.12 -30.54
CA THR A 168 -1.08 -22.05 -30.23
C THR A 168 -0.73 -23.50 -30.64
N ALA A 169 -0.07 -24.24 -29.74
CA ALA A 169 0.00 -25.70 -29.82
C ALA A 169 0.24 -26.30 -28.42
N LEU A 170 -0.56 -27.31 -28.06
CA LEU A 170 -0.56 -28.15 -26.82
C LEU A 170 -1.60 -27.82 -25.73
N VAL A 171 -2.89 -27.96 -26.07
CA VAL A 171 -3.90 -28.50 -25.13
C VAL A 171 -4.79 -29.48 -25.89
N VAL A 172 -4.55 -30.77 -25.74
CA VAL A 172 -5.40 -31.87 -26.23
C VAL A 172 -5.59 -32.86 -25.09
N SER A 173 -6.80 -33.43 -24.97
CA SER A 173 -7.25 -34.36 -23.90
C SER A 173 -7.39 -33.67 -22.53
N VAL A 174 -8.53 -33.67 -21.83
CA VAL A 174 -9.66 -34.63 -21.77
C VAL A 174 -10.93 -33.88 -21.34
N ALA A 175 -12.00 -33.94 -22.15
CA ALA A 175 -13.41 -33.80 -21.71
C ALA A 175 -14.33 -34.13 -22.90
N SER A 176 -15.08 -35.23 -22.80
CA SER A 176 -16.09 -35.62 -23.80
C SER A 176 -17.29 -36.24 -23.10
N SER A 177 -18.49 -36.06 -23.65
CA SER A 177 -19.81 -36.37 -23.04
C SER A 177 -20.21 -35.36 -21.95
N VAL A 178 -21.47 -34.90 -21.81
CA VAL A 178 -22.78 -35.49 -22.21
C VAL A 178 -23.68 -34.44 -22.92
N ALA A 179 -24.75 -34.92 -23.56
CA ALA A 179 -25.62 -34.22 -24.52
C ALA A 179 -26.58 -33.14 -23.97
N SER A 180 -27.05 -32.30 -24.91
CA SER A 180 -28.18 -31.36 -24.82
C SER A 180 -29.56 -32.05 -24.64
N PRO A 181 -30.65 -31.27 -24.42
CA PRO A 181 -31.39 -30.77 -25.60
C PRO A 181 -31.89 -29.31 -25.50
N SER A 182 -32.10 -28.75 -26.69
CA SER A 182 -32.58 -27.40 -27.00
C SER A 182 -34.10 -27.24 -26.95
N VAL A 183 -34.58 -26.00 -26.71
CA VAL A 183 -35.87 -25.51 -27.21
C VAL A 183 -35.66 -24.15 -27.89
N SER A 184 -36.36 -23.93 -29.01
CA SER A 184 -36.14 -22.84 -29.96
C SER A 184 -37.43 -22.05 -30.25
N GLN A 185 -37.28 -20.73 -30.48
CA GLN A 185 -38.11 -19.86 -31.35
C GLN A 185 -37.45 -18.46 -31.32
N ALA A 186 -36.98 -17.81 -32.40
CA ALA A 186 -37.45 -17.57 -33.77
C ALA A 186 -38.18 -16.21 -33.95
N SER A 187 -37.48 -15.27 -34.62
CA SER A 187 -38.02 -14.33 -35.65
C SER A 187 -38.88 -13.14 -35.17
N ALA A 188 -39.04 -11.97 -35.82
CA ALA A 188 -38.54 -11.34 -37.09
C ALA A 188 -38.96 -9.83 -37.11
N SER A 189 -38.53 -8.90 -37.99
CA SER A 189 -37.32 -8.72 -38.83
C SER A 189 -37.37 -7.37 -39.61
N ARG A 190 -36.22 -6.70 -39.88
CA ARG A 190 -36.02 -5.57 -40.86
C ARG A 190 -36.65 -4.22 -40.43
N ILE A 191 -36.30 -3.02 -40.92
CA ILE A 191 -35.86 -2.46 -42.23
C ILE A 191 -34.96 -1.21 -41.92
N SER A 192 -33.69 -1.07 -42.36
CA SER A 192 -33.12 -0.53 -43.63
C SER A 192 -33.36 0.97 -43.98
N VAL A 193 -32.30 1.60 -44.54
CA VAL A 193 -32.22 2.75 -45.52
C VAL A 193 -31.52 4.07 -45.05
N GLY A 194 -30.57 4.55 -45.87
CA GLY A 194 -29.96 5.91 -45.89
C GLY A 194 -28.58 6.00 -45.21
N SER A 195 -27.42 6.24 -45.85
CA SER A 195 -27.00 7.25 -46.87
C SER A 195 -27.32 8.71 -46.45
N THR A 196 -26.41 9.70 -46.48
CA THR A 196 -25.14 9.83 -47.23
C THR A 196 -24.16 10.84 -46.58
N ASN A 197 -22.96 10.98 -47.16
CA ASN A 197 -21.89 11.98 -46.91
C ASN A 197 -22.41 13.46 -46.95
N THR A 198 -21.68 14.54 -46.62
CA THR A 198 -20.34 14.94 -47.13
C THR A 198 -19.76 16.21 -46.45
N SER A 199 -18.42 16.31 -46.43
CA SER A 199 -17.54 17.51 -46.63
C SER A 199 -17.71 18.88 -45.92
N ALA A 200 -16.58 19.32 -45.32
CA ALA A 200 -15.87 20.62 -45.55
C ALA A 200 -16.54 21.96 -45.10
N SER A 201 -15.84 23.09 -44.85
CA SER A 201 -14.41 23.47 -45.03
C SER A 201 -14.03 24.69 -44.14
N ASP A 202 -12.71 24.92 -43.94
CA ASP A 202 -11.94 26.19 -43.82
C ASP A 202 -12.49 27.42 -43.03
N THR A 203 -11.71 28.15 -42.22
CA THR A 203 -10.71 29.15 -42.70
C THR A 203 -9.90 29.84 -41.58
N ALA A 204 -8.67 30.26 -41.93
CA ALA A 204 -7.83 31.41 -41.45
C ALA A 204 -7.83 31.84 -39.94
N SER A 205 -6.72 31.80 -39.19
CA SER A 205 -5.43 32.55 -39.28
C SER A 205 -5.45 34.01 -38.79
N ILE A 206 -4.52 34.40 -37.88
CA ILE A 206 -3.84 35.73 -37.79
C ILE A 206 -2.71 35.76 -36.72
N SER A 207 -1.55 36.36 -37.08
CA SER A 207 -0.37 36.84 -36.30
C SER A 207 0.07 36.12 -35.00
N GLN A 208 1.28 35.55 -34.84
CA GLN A 208 2.66 36.12 -34.95
C GLN A 208 2.98 37.35 -34.08
N ILE A 209 3.77 37.12 -33.02
CA ILE A 209 4.75 38.07 -32.44
C ILE A 209 5.96 37.22 -32.00
N ASP A 210 7.14 37.47 -32.58
CA ASP A 210 8.38 36.76 -32.25
C ASP A 210 9.16 37.48 -31.14
N PRO A 211 9.61 36.78 -30.07
CA PRO A 211 10.61 37.27 -29.14
C PRO A 211 12.02 36.79 -29.52
N ILE A 212 12.94 37.76 -29.57
CA ILE A 212 14.37 37.68 -29.88
C ILE A 212 15.09 36.47 -29.24
N ASP A 213 15.90 35.81 -30.07
CA ASP A 213 16.66 34.60 -29.76
C ASP A 213 17.89 34.87 -28.85
N LEU A 214 17.92 34.22 -27.69
CA LEU A 214 19.10 34.04 -26.85
C LEU A 214 19.28 32.56 -26.51
N GLN A 215 19.67 31.77 -27.51
CA GLN A 215 20.14 30.39 -27.34
C GLN A 215 21.40 30.33 -26.46
N GLU A 216 21.21 30.25 -25.14
CA GLU A 216 22.07 29.36 -24.36
C GLU A 216 21.80 27.92 -24.82
N GLU A 217 22.84 27.18 -25.20
CA GLU A 217 22.75 25.73 -25.44
C GLU A 217 22.40 24.99 -24.14
N ARG A 218 21.12 25.00 -23.77
CA ARG A 218 20.56 24.00 -22.88
C ARG A 218 20.59 22.67 -23.62
N ALA A 219 21.68 21.93 -23.41
CA ALA A 219 21.79 20.54 -23.81
C ALA A 219 20.51 19.80 -23.39
N ASN A 220 19.80 19.27 -24.39
CA ASN A 220 18.48 18.67 -24.23
C ASN A 220 18.62 17.30 -23.55
N PHE A 221 18.90 17.31 -22.25
CA PHE A 221 19.07 16.10 -21.46
C PHE A 221 17.70 15.48 -21.19
N PRO A 222 17.46 14.21 -21.57
CA PRO A 222 16.20 13.54 -21.22
C PRO A 222 16.10 13.44 -19.70
N SER A 223 15.06 14.06 -19.13
CA SER A 223 14.71 13.96 -17.70
C SER A 223 14.62 12.49 -17.29
N VAL A 224 14.79 12.20 -15.99
CA VAL A 224 14.58 10.85 -15.46
C VAL A 224 13.08 10.56 -15.60
N VAL A 225 12.72 9.85 -16.68
CA VAL A 225 11.34 9.45 -16.94
C VAL A 225 10.98 8.37 -15.94
N TYR A 226 10.36 8.80 -14.84
CA TYR A 226 9.77 7.89 -13.89
C TYR A 226 8.60 7.13 -14.52
N ALA A 227 8.51 5.84 -14.25
CA ALA A 227 7.38 5.02 -14.61
C ALA A 227 6.16 5.54 -13.84
N GLU A 228 5.23 6.18 -14.54
CA GLU A 228 3.91 6.40 -13.94
C GLU A 228 3.30 5.05 -13.63
N ALA A 229 2.73 4.90 -12.43
CA ALA A 229 1.99 3.71 -12.05
C ALA A 229 1.00 3.39 -13.18
N THR A 230 1.02 2.17 -13.72
CA THR A 230 0.26 1.87 -14.95
C THR A 230 -1.25 1.85 -14.74
N SER A 231 -1.69 2.15 -13.51
CA SER A 231 -3.04 2.05 -13.00
C SER A 231 -3.18 2.95 -11.76
N ASP A 232 -4.31 3.64 -11.60
CA ASP A 232 -4.75 4.23 -10.32
C ASP A 232 -5.30 3.17 -9.33
N TYR A 233 -5.02 1.89 -9.59
CA TYR A 233 -5.53 0.75 -8.84
C TYR A 233 -4.37 -0.13 -8.40
N TRP A 234 -4.55 -0.77 -7.25
CA TRP A 234 -3.60 -1.75 -6.74
C TRP A 234 -3.58 -2.97 -7.65
N GLU A 235 -2.39 -3.29 -8.14
CA GLU A 235 -2.12 -4.41 -9.00
C GLU A 235 -0.96 -5.23 -8.42
N PRO A 236 -1.19 -6.31 -7.65
CA PRO A 236 -0.12 -7.11 -7.04
C PRO A 236 0.77 -7.84 -8.07
N TRP A 237 0.35 -7.86 -9.34
CA TRP A 237 1.16 -8.32 -10.48
C TRP A 237 2.04 -7.23 -11.09
N ASP A 238 1.82 -5.96 -10.76
CA ASP A 238 2.69 -4.86 -11.15
C ASP A 238 3.84 -4.74 -10.14
N TRP A 239 4.96 -5.38 -10.46
CA TRP A 239 6.10 -5.48 -9.56
C TRP A 239 6.65 -4.10 -9.12
N HIS A 240 6.46 -3.05 -9.93
CA HIS A 240 6.79 -1.67 -9.57
C HIS A 240 5.97 -1.19 -8.37
N GLN A 241 4.66 -1.39 -8.39
CA GLN A 241 3.78 -1.06 -7.26
C GLN A 241 4.15 -1.88 -6.03
N VAL A 242 4.49 -3.16 -6.19
CA VAL A 242 4.94 -4.02 -5.09
C VAL A 242 6.25 -3.52 -4.48
N VAL A 243 7.26 -3.17 -5.29
CA VAL A 243 8.51 -2.58 -4.80
C VAL A 243 8.26 -1.26 -4.07
N HIS A 244 7.46 -0.36 -4.65
CA HIS A 244 7.12 0.91 -4.01
C HIS A 244 6.38 0.69 -2.69
N PHE A 245 5.38 -0.19 -2.67
CA PHE A 245 4.62 -0.55 -1.47
C PHE A 245 5.52 -1.10 -0.36
N LEU A 246 6.40 -2.05 -0.66
CA LEU A 246 7.32 -2.65 0.31
C LEU A 246 8.29 -1.60 0.88
N VAL A 247 8.92 -0.80 0.02
CA VAL A 247 9.86 0.25 0.44
C VAL A 247 9.16 1.33 1.27
N TYR A 248 7.99 1.82 0.83
CA TYR A 248 7.25 2.83 1.58
C TYR A 248 6.72 2.32 2.91
N SER A 249 6.15 1.11 2.94
CA SER A 249 5.63 0.49 4.17
C SER A 249 6.72 0.33 5.23
N TYR A 250 7.91 -0.14 4.82
CA TYR A 250 9.08 -0.28 5.70
C TYR A 250 9.66 1.07 6.15
N VAL A 251 9.71 2.06 5.27
CA VAL A 251 10.21 3.41 5.62
C VAL A 251 9.25 4.15 6.55
N LEU A 252 7.94 3.94 6.40
CA LEU A 252 6.90 4.51 7.27
C LEU A 252 6.88 3.83 8.66
N SER A 253 7.03 2.51 8.73
CA SER A 253 7.10 1.77 10.01
C SER A 253 8.30 2.20 10.87
N LYS A 254 9.44 2.50 10.24
CA LYS A 254 10.73 2.83 10.88
C LYS A 254 10.83 4.27 11.41
N TYR A 255 10.08 5.22 10.85
CA TYR A 255 10.29 6.66 11.09
C TYR A 255 9.04 7.40 11.58
N LYS A 256 8.94 7.59 12.91
CA LYS A 256 7.84 8.29 13.60
C LYS A 256 7.62 9.76 13.21
N HIS A 257 8.63 10.43 12.65
CA HIS A 257 8.58 11.85 12.34
C HIS A 257 9.10 12.15 10.92
N PHE A 258 8.19 12.38 9.99
CA PHE A 258 8.52 13.07 8.75
C PHE A 258 8.42 14.57 8.99
N THR A 259 9.54 15.30 8.87
CA THR A 259 9.47 16.76 8.79
C THR A 259 8.80 17.13 7.47
N VAL A 260 7.51 17.47 7.52
CA VAL A 260 6.71 17.87 6.36
C VAL A 260 7.35 19.10 5.70
N ARG A 261 8.03 18.89 4.57
CA ARG A 261 8.57 19.97 3.71
C ARG A 261 7.72 20.23 2.46
N ALA A 262 6.77 19.34 2.20
CA ALA A 262 5.65 19.47 1.28
C ALA A 262 4.59 18.44 1.70
N GLN A 263 3.32 18.66 1.35
CA GLN A 263 2.20 17.75 1.63
C GLN A 263 2.30 16.46 0.79
N VAL A 264 3.25 15.59 1.12
CA VAL A 264 3.42 14.28 0.45
C VAL A 264 2.53 13.26 1.16
N PHE A 265 1.25 13.25 0.79
CA PHE A 265 0.36 12.15 1.11
C PHE A 265 0.68 10.94 0.21
N ALA A 266 0.78 9.76 0.81
CA ALA A 266 0.69 8.50 0.05
C ALA A 266 -0.78 8.32 -0.37
N LYS A 267 -1.18 8.96 -1.46
CA LYS A 267 -2.56 8.89 -1.97
C LYS A 267 -2.82 7.51 -2.58
N LEU A 268 -3.25 6.57 -1.74
CA LEU A 268 -4.07 5.44 -2.17
C LEU A 268 -5.36 6.03 -2.78
N PRO A 269 -5.70 5.74 -4.05
CA PRO A 269 -6.91 6.28 -4.66
C PRO A 269 -8.18 5.77 -3.97
N LEU A 270 -9.23 6.58 -3.90
CA LEU A 270 -10.49 6.27 -3.22
C LEU A 270 -11.08 4.92 -3.66
N ARG A 271 -10.97 4.59 -4.96
CA ARG A 271 -11.42 3.31 -5.52
C ARG A 271 -10.61 2.10 -5.05
N LEU A 272 -9.37 2.30 -4.63
CA LEU A 272 -8.47 1.27 -4.11
C LEU A 272 -8.81 0.95 -2.64
N GLN A 273 -9.29 1.94 -1.88
CA GLN A 273 -9.86 1.74 -0.54
C GLN A 273 -11.23 1.10 -0.57
N LEU A 274 -12.12 1.57 -1.46
CA LEU A 274 -13.40 0.88 -1.71
C LEU A 274 -13.11 -0.57 -2.12
N ARG A 275 -12.14 -0.83 -3.01
CA ARG A 275 -11.74 -2.20 -3.36
C ARG A 275 -11.14 -3.02 -2.23
N LEU A 276 -10.46 -2.41 -1.26
CA LEU A 276 -9.91 -3.13 -0.13
C LEU A 276 -10.95 -3.36 0.98
N ALA A 277 -11.98 -2.51 1.07
CA ALA A 277 -13.23 -2.84 1.76
C ALA A 277 -13.97 -4.00 1.05
N GLU A 278 -13.97 -4.04 -0.28
CA GLU A 278 -14.52 -5.15 -1.10
C GLU A 278 -13.65 -6.44 -1.06
N LEU A 279 -12.36 -6.35 -0.67
CA LEU A 279 -11.40 -7.48 -0.58
C LEU A 279 -11.34 -8.13 0.82
N TYR A 280 -12.26 -7.80 1.73
CA TYR A 280 -12.45 -8.51 3.02
C TYR A 280 -12.96 -9.97 2.87
N ILE A 281 -12.70 -10.62 1.74
CA ILE A 281 -13.33 -11.87 1.33
C ILE A 281 -12.26 -12.87 0.88
N PRO A 282 -12.16 -14.05 1.52
CA PRO A 282 -11.10 -15.00 1.22
C PRO A 282 -11.28 -15.72 -0.14
N ASN A 283 -10.13 -16.16 -0.66
CA ASN A 283 -9.89 -17.11 -1.76
C ASN A 283 -10.13 -16.69 -3.23
N ILE A 284 -8.96 -16.51 -3.87
CA ILE A 284 -8.56 -17.00 -5.20
C ILE A 284 -9.43 -18.13 -5.78
N LEU A 285 -9.93 -17.95 -7.01
CA LEU A 285 -9.82 -18.94 -8.12
C LEU A 285 -10.22 -18.34 -9.49
N THR A 286 -10.06 -19.12 -10.57
CA THR A 286 -9.78 -18.66 -11.95
C THR A 286 -10.91 -18.78 -12.99
N ARG A 287 -10.78 -17.97 -14.07
CA ARG A 287 -11.43 -18.08 -15.42
C ARG A 287 -12.94 -17.78 -15.50
N SER A 288 -13.52 -17.35 -16.64
CA SER A 288 -12.99 -17.27 -18.02
C SER A 288 -13.50 -16.02 -18.78
N THR A 289 -12.83 -15.69 -19.89
CA THR A 289 -13.36 -14.81 -20.94
C THR A 289 -14.18 -15.61 -21.95
N VAL A 290 -15.37 -15.13 -22.30
CA VAL A 290 -16.14 -15.58 -23.47
C VAL A 290 -16.19 -14.43 -24.49
N ASP A 291 -15.98 -14.77 -25.75
CA ASP A 291 -16.27 -14.00 -26.97
C ASP A 291 -15.81 -12.53 -27.05
N GLY A 292 -14.52 -12.36 -27.35
CA GLY A 292 -14.13 -11.97 -28.72
C GLY A 292 -14.62 -10.65 -29.33
N GLN A 293 -15.30 -9.77 -28.60
CA GLN A 293 -15.78 -8.48 -29.11
C GLN A 293 -15.17 -7.29 -28.37
N VAL A 294 -14.71 -6.32 -29.15
CA VAL A 294 -14.20 -5.03 -28.67
C VAL A 294 -15.39 -4.15 -28.27
N TYR A 295 -15.63 -4.02 -26.98
CA TYR A 295 -16.62 -3.09 -26.45
C TYR A 295 -15.97 -1.79 -25.98
N VAL A 296 -16.55 -0.66 -26.41
CA VAL A 296 -16.29 0.65 -25.83
C VAL A 296 -16.77 0.62 -24.38
N LYS A 297 -15.87 0.87 -23.43
CA LYS A 297 -16.06 0.60 -21.99
C LYS A 297 -16.94 1.65 -21.31
N HIS A 298 -18.24 1.66 -21.64
CA HIS A 298 -19.23 2.40 -20.85
C HIS A 298 -19.37 1.73 -19.47
N ARG A 299 -19.41 2.54 -18.40
CA ARG A 299 -19.69 2.08 -17.03
C ARG A 299 -20.98 1.23 -17.01
N GLN A 300 -20.86 -0.06 -16.72
CA GLN A 300 -21.97 -0.89 -16.27
C GLN A 300 -21.81 -1.15 -14.77
N ASN A 301 -22.91 -0.91 -14.06
CA ASN A 301 -23.25 -1.19 -12.65
C ASN A 301 -22.10 -1.42 -11.66
N MET A 302 -21.88 -0.42 -10.79
CA MET A 302 -21.23 -0.61 -9.48
C MET A 302 -22.15 -1.31 -8.45
N GLU A 303 -23.40 -1.59 -8.79
CA GLU A 303 -24.40 -2.22 -7.91
C GLU A 303 -24.08 -3.68 -7.51
N SER A 304 -23.03 -4.30 -8.05
CA SER A 304 -22.65 -5.70 -7.77
C SER A 304 -21.27 -5.88 -7.12
N VAL A 305 -20.62 -4.80 -6.65
CA VAL A 305 -19.24 -4.90 -6.11
C VAL A 305 -19.21 -5.14 -4.61
N ILE A 306 -20.22 -4.70 -3.86
CA ILE A 306 -20.47 -5.18 -2.49
C ILE A 306 -21.01 -6.61 -2.63
N ARG A 307 -20.24 -7.62 -2.24
CA ARG A 307 -20.75 -8.99 -2.18
C ARG A 307 -21.76 -9.10 -1.04
N GLU A 308 -22.86 -9.78 -1.29
CA GLU A 308 -23.78 -10.18 -0.23
C GLU A 308 -23.10 -11.19 0.71
N ASN A 309 -23.20 -10.93 2.01
CA ASN A 309 -22.85 -11.82 3.12
C ASN A 309 -21.40 -12.36 3.11
N ILE A 310 -20.49 -11.52 3.57
CA ILE A 310 -19.35 -11.99 4.36
C ILE A 310 -19.92 -12.51 5.70
N SER A 311 -19.34 -13.57 6.24
CA SER A 311 -19.68 -14.10 7.57
C SER A 311 -18.41 -14.62 8.24
N TRP A 312 -18.10 -14.16 9.44
CA TRP A 312 -16.92 -14.60 10.19
C TRP A 312 -17.29 -15.72 11.16
N ASP A 313 -16.76 -16.92 10.91
CA ASP A 313 -16.79 -18.01 11.89
C ASP A 313 -15.64 -17.81 12.89
N LEU A 314 -15.96 -17.41 14.12
CA LEU A 314 -14.98 -17.33 15.20
C LEU A 314 -14.82 -18.68 15.91
N THR A 315 -13.57 -19.06 16.14
CA THR A 315 -13.20 -20.21 17.00
C THR A 315 -12.35 -19.71 18.16
N HIS A 316 -12.72 -20.07 19.38
CA HIS A 316 -11.88 -19.81 20.56
C HIS A 316 -10.79 -20.88 20.66
N VAL A 317 -9.53 -20.44 20.71
CA VAL A 317 -8.33 -21.28 20.63
C VAL A 317 -7.59 -21.23 21.96
N THR A 318 -7.28 -22.39 22.55
CA THR A 318 -6.58 -22.46 23.85
C THR A 318 -5.53 -23.58 23.89
N GLY A 319 -4.63 -23.51 24.88
CA GLY A 319 -3.68 -24.59 25.20
C GLY A 319 -2.89 -25.10 23.99
N ALA A 320 -3.04 -26.39 23.68
CA ALA A 320 -2.28 -27.07 22.63
C ALA A 320 -2.51 -26.48 21.22
N GLU A 321 -3.70 -25.97 20.93
CA GLU A 321 -3.99 -25.35 19.63
C GLU A 321 -3.21 -24.03 19.46
N LEU A 322 -2.99 -23.32 20.57
CA LEU A 322 -2.14 -22.13 20.60
C LEU A 322 -0.65 -22.50 20.40
N ASP A 323 -0.22 -23.67 20.89
CA ASP A 323 1.13 -24.19 20.67
C ASP A 323 1.37 -24.66 19.23
N ASP A 324 0.35 -25.17 18.55
CA ASP A 324 0.39 -25.43 17.09
C ASP A 324 0.50 -24.11 16.31
N LEU A 325 -0.25 -23.07 16.70
CA LEU A 325 -0.09 -21.73 16.14
C LEU A 325 1.30 -21.16 16.42
N ARG A 326 1.89 -21.40 17.61
CA ARG A 326 3.27 -20.97 17.93
C ARG A 326 4.31 -21.56 16.96
N GLN A 327 4.05 -22.70 16.34
CA GLN A 327 4.93 -23.32 15.34
C GLN A 327 4.71 -22.79 13.91
N SER A 328 3.63 -22.05 13.66
CA SER A 328 3.26 -21.57 12.33
C SER A 328 4.12 -20.38 11.87
N SER A 329 4.94 -20.61 10.84
CA SER A 329 5.70 -19.57 10.13
C SER A 329 4.90 -18.83 9.05
N ARG A 330 3.68 -19.32 8.72
CA ARG A 330 2.82 -18.71 7.71
C ARG A 330 2.20 -17.41 8.28
N PRO A 331 2.30 -16.26 7.58
CA PRO A 331 1.66 -15.03 8.03
C PRO A 331 0.15 -15.11 7.97
N HIS A 332 -0.49 -14.51 8.97
CA HIS A 332 -1.93 -14.35 9.12
C HIS A 332 -2.23 -12.86 9.34
N ILE A 333 -3.44 -12.42 8.97
CA ILE A 333 -3.95 -11.15 9.48
C ILE A 333 -4.17 -11.34 10.97
N VAL A 334 -3.49 -10.53 11.78
CA VAL A 334 -3.65 -10.52 13.23
C VAL A 334 -4.33 -9.23 13.60
N ILE A 335 -5.55 -9.36 14.10
CA ILE A 335 -6.32 -8.26 14.67
C ILE A 335 -6.05 -8.26 16.17
N SER A 336 -5.56 -7.13 16.67
CA SER A 336 -5.31 -6.91 18.08
C SER A 336 -6.30 -5.90 18.63
N GLY A 337 -6.75 -6.14 19.86
CA GLY A 337 -7.77 -5.33 20.50
C GLY A 337 -7.79 -5.54 22.00
N ASN A 338 -8.55 -4.71 22.68
CA ASN A 338 -8.75 -4.79 24.13
C ASN A 338 -10.22 -4.63 24.46
N SER A 339 -10.61 -5.15 25.61
CA SER A 339 -11.95 -5.07 26.14
C SER A 339 -11.95 -4.83 27.65
N ILE A 340 -12.93 -4.05 28.11
CA ILE A 340 -13.30 -3.86 29.53
C ILE A 340 -14.78 -3.51 29.59
N ASP A 341 -15.46 -3.81 30.70
CA ASP A 341 -16.74 -3.13 30.99
C ASP A 341 -16.43 -1.67 31.38
N GLY A 342 -16.52 -0.79 30.37
CA GLY A 342 -16.16 0.63 30.45
C GLY A 342 -15.81 1.25 29.09
N GLU A 343 -15.43 2.54 29.12
CA GLU A 343 -14.95 3.31 27.95
C GLU A 343 -13.42 3.40 27.88
N THR A 344 -12.90 3.90 26.75
CA THR A 344 -11.47 4.17 26.53
C THR A 344 -10.80 4.97 27.66
N ALA A 345 -11.50 5.95 28.25
CA ALA A 345 -10.97 6.73 29.37
C ALA A 345 -10.71 5.88 30.62
N GLU A 346 -11.61 4.91 30.91
CA GLU A 346 -11.46 3.99 32.03
C GLU A 346 -10.35 2.97 31.78
N TYR A 347 -10.23 2.44 30.56
CA TYR A 347 -9.15 1.54 30.19
C TYR A 347 -7.78 2.19 30.40
N MET A 348 -7.61 3.42 29.93
CA MET A 348 -6.36 4.18 30.11
C MET A 348 -6.07 4.48 31.59
N ALA A 349 -7.10 4.63 32.44
CA ALA A 349 -6.95 4.78 33.88
C ALA A 349 -6.60 3.46 34.60
N ARG A 350 -7.10 2.32 34.13
CA ARG A 350 -6.85 0.98 34.70
C ARG A 350 -5.47 0.41 34.29
N LEU A 351 -4.97 0.73 33.09
CA LEU A 351 -3.70 0.24 32.52
C LEU A 351 -2.49 0.19 33.47
N PRO A 352 -2.21 1.20 34.33
CA PRO A 352 -1.07 1.15 35.25
C PRO A 352 -1.20 0.13 36.37
N THR A 353 -2.41 -0.36 36.64
CA THR A 353 -2.74 -1.28 37.75
C THR A 353 -3.15 -2.69 37.29
N THR A 354 -3.50 -2.86 36.01
CA THR A 354 -3.84 -4.16 35.42
C THR A 354 -2.64 -5.13 35.48
N ARG A 355 -2.93 -6.40 35.76
CA ARG A 355 -1.99 -7.52 35.71
C ARG A 355 -2.65 -8.71 35.02
N LEU A 356 -1.83 -9.63 34.51
CA LEU A 356 -2.31 -10.94 34.10
C LEU A 356 -2.87 -11.71 35.30
N HIS A 357 -3.86 -12.57 35.06
CA HIS A 357 -4.34 -13.53 36.05
C HIS A 357 -3.36 -14.70 36.16
N ASP A 358 -3.24 -15.29 37.34
CA ASP A 358 -2.39 -16.46 37.59
C ASP A 358 -3.05 -17.79 37.12
N ASP A 359 -4.35 -17.77 36.79
CA ASP A 359 -5.13 -18.91 36.30
C ASP A 359 -6.03 -18.54 35.11
N ASP A 360 -6.49 -19.57 34.39
CA ASP A 360 -7.35 -19.49 33.20
C ASP A 360 -8.85 -19.64 33.53
N THR A 361 -9.23 -19.63 34.81
CA THR A 361 -10.60 -19.95 35.28
C THR A 361 -11.49 -18.72 35.50
N CYS A 362 -11.03 -17.55 35.06
CA CYS A 362 -11.74 -16.28 35.17
C CYS A 362 -13.15 -16.32 34.54
N GLU A 363 -14.20 -16.30 35.36
CA GLU A 363 -15.60 -16.31 34.91
C GLU A 363 -15.94 -15.14 33.99
N ASP A 364 -15.43 -13.94 34.31
CA ASP A 364 -15.62 -12.74 33.47
C ASP A 364 -15.02 -12.95 32.07
N ASN A 365 -13.82 -13.54 31.97
CA ASN A 365 -13.19 -13.85 30.69
C ASN A 365 -13.94 -14.94 29.92
N ALA A 366 -14.41 -15.99 30.60
CA ALA A 366 -15.18 -17.06 29.98
C ALA A 366 -16.52 -16.57 29.40
N GLN A 367 -17.22 -15.71 30.15
CA GLN A 367 -18.45 -15.05 29.68
C GLN A 367 -18.14 -14.05 28.55
N HIS A 368 -17.04 -13.30 28.64
CA HIS A 368 -16.59 -12.39 27.60
C HIS A 368 -16.28 -13.09 26.26
N CYS A 369 -15.52 -14.20 26.28
CA CYS A 369 -15.26 -15.00 25.10
C CYS A 369 -16.56 -15.53 24.47
N LYS A 370 -17.52 -15.96 25.29
CA LYS A 370 -18.84 -16.41 24.83
C LYS A 370 -19.64 -15.29 24.16
N ASP A 371 -19.63 -14.08 24.71
CA ASP A 371 -20.31 -12.92 24.13
C ASP A 371 -19.66 -12.49 22.81
N LEU A 372 -18.32 -12.53 22.73
CA LEU A 372 -17.59 -12.28 21.49
C LEU A 372 -17.94 -13.30 20.40
N LEU A 373 -17.90 -14.61 20.72
CA LEU A 373 -18.27 -15.70 19.80
C LEU A 373 -19.73 -15.61 19.32
N ALA A 374 -20.64 -15.10 20.15
CA ALA A 374 -22.06 -14.96 19.82
C ALA A 374 -22.41 -13.66 19.06
N SER A 375 -21.45 -12.74 18.92
CA SER A 375 -21.68 -11.42 18.32
C SER A 375 -21.40 -11.39 16.81
N ASP A 376 -22.19 -10.60 16.09
CA ASP A 376 -22.06 -10.37 14.65
C ASP A 376 -20.79 -9.57 14.34
N GLN A 377 -19.73 -10.26 13.92
CA GLN A 377 -18.44 -9.63 13.63
C GLN A 377 -18.50 -8.68 12.44
N ASP A 378 -19.30 -8.98 11.42
CA ASP A 378 -19.43 -8.09 10.26
C ASP A 378 -20.08 -6.76 10.68
N ARG A 379 -21.11 -6.81 11.53
CA ARG A 379 -21.70 -5.60 12.12
C ARG A 379 -20.71 -4.87 13.04
N ASN A 380 -20.02 -5.58 13.93
CA ASN A 380 -18.99 -4.99 14.79
C ASN A 380 -17.91 -4.26 13.98
N VAL A 381 -17.41 -4.89 12.91
CA VAL A 381 -16.36 -4.33 12.03
C VAL A 381 -16.84 -3.12 11.26
N LEU A 382 -18.08 -3.15 10.75
CA LEU A 382 -18.70 -1.99 10.10
C LEU A 382 -18.86 -0.82 11.09
N ALA A 383 -19.27 -1.08 12.33
CA ALA A 383 -19.41 -0.07 13.37
C ALA A 383 -18.04 0.52 13.79
N ILE A 384 -17.02 -0.32 13.95
CA ILE A 384 -15.62 0.10 14.20
C ILE A 384 -15.13 1.06 13.11
N PHE A 385 -15.25 0.68 11.83
CA PHE A 385 -14.77 1.51 10.74
C PHE A 385 -15.64 2.76 10.52
N ALA A 386 -16.91 2.75 10.93
CA ALA A 386 -17.78 3.90 10.86
C ALA A 386 -17.45 5.01 11.89
N ASP A 387 -16.91 4.64 13.06
CA ASP A 387 -16.45 5.60 14.07
C ASP A 387 -14.99 6.07 13.83
N HIS A 388 -14.25 5.38 12.95
CA HIS A 388 -12.83 5.64 12.70
C HIS A 388 -12.58 6.85 11.78
N ARG A 389 -12.13 7.98 12.36
CA ARG A 389 -11.88 9.27 11.67
C ARG A 389 -10.65 9.30 10.75
N HIS A 390 -9.91 8.20 10.66
CA HIS A 390 -8.72 8.08 9.84
C HIS A 390 -9.09 7.54 8.45
N TYR A 391 -9.52 8.43 7.57
CA TYR A 391 -9.86 8.10 6.19
C TYR A 391 -8.63 7.69 5.39
N GLY A 392 -8.80 6.77 4.44
CA GLY A 392 -7.73 6.46 3.47
C GLY A 392 -7.54 7.56 2.42
N PHE A 393 -8.57 8.39 2.19
CA PHE A 393 -8.57 9.44 1.19
C PHE A 393 -8.24 10.81 1.80
N ALA A 394 -7.61 11.66 1.02
CA ALA A 394 -7.36 13.05 1.41
C ALA A 394 -8.67 13.86 1.34
N LEU A 395 -8.96 14.60 2.40
CA LEU A 395 -10.01 15.62 2.43
C LEU A 395 -9.55 16.86 1.64
N SER A 396 -10.50 17.72 1.23
CA SER A 396 -10.26 18.82 0.30
C SER A 396 -9.70 20.11 0.94
N GLY A 397 -9.63 20.17 2.28
CA GLY A 397 -9.47 21.41 3.04
C GLY A 397 -10.80 22.13 3.28
N GLU A 398 -11.92 21.61 2.78
CA GLU A 398 -13.25 22.18 3.01
C GLU A 398 -13.87 21.71 4.34
N GLU A 399 -13.29 20.69 4.97
CA GLU A 399 -13.63 20.23 6.32
C GLU A 399 -13.49 21.34 7.37
N GLU A 400 -12.57 22.29 7.18
CA GLU A 400 -12.43 23.49 8.02
C GLU A 400 -13.65 24.43 7.96
N LYS A 401 -14.44 24.36 6.88
CA LYS A 401 -15.58 25.25 6.61
C LYS A 401 -16.93 24.56 6.77
N GLN A 402 -17.02 23.29 6.38
CA GLN A 402 -18.26 22.52 6.30
C GLN A 402 -18.37 21.46 7.41
N GLY A 403 -17.26 21.14 8.09
CA GLY A 403 -17.15 20.01 8.99
C GLY A 403 -16.71 18.73 8.25
N GLU A 404 -15.89 17.92 8.92
CA GLU A 404 -15.35 16.66 8.43
C GLU A 404 -16.45 15.69 7.98
N ASP A 405 -17.44 15.44 8.84
CA ASP A 405 -18.58 14.56 8.55
C ASP A 405 -19.31 14.98 7.26
N ALA A 406 -19.52 16.28 7.02
CA ALA A 406 -20.24 16.74 5.81
C ALA A 406 -19.46 16.45 4.52
N VAL A 407 -18.15 16.70 4.51
CA VAL A 407 -17.27 16.41 3.35
C VAL A 407 -17.19 14.90 3.11
N VAL A 408 -17.06 14.11 4.17
CA VAL A 408 -17.01 12.64 4.11
C VAL A 408 -18.32 12.06 3.59
N HIS A 409 -19.47 12.53 4.10
CA HIS A 409 -20.79 12.11 3.61
C HIS A 409 -20.97 12.42 2.12
N SER A 410 -20.57 13.62 1.64
CA SER A 410 -20.61 13.96 0.20
C SER A 410 -19.78 12.98 -0.63
N ILE A 411 -18.52 12.75 -0.24
CA ILE A 411 -17.61 11.81 -0.93
C ILE A 411 -18.18 10.38 -0.97
N MET A 412 -18.84 9.95 0.11
CA MET A 412 -19.43 8.62 0.21
C MET A 412 -20.70 8.49 -0.66
N ASP A 413 -21.60 9.47 -0.66
CA ASP A 413 -22.80 9.44 -1.51
C ASP A 413 -22.50 9.68 -2.99
N GLU A 414 -21.43 10.42 -3.32
CA GLU A 414 -20.88 10.52 -4.68
C GLU A 414 -20.31 9.18 -5.18
N ALA A 415 -19.81 8.34 -4.28
CA ALA A 415 -19.32 7.00 -4.60
C ALA A 415 -20.46 5.97 -4.70
N ALA A 416 -21.41 6.00 -3.77
CA ALA A 416 -22.62 5.17 -3.74
C ALA A 416 -23.75 5.88 -2.94
N PRO A 417 -24.86 6.28 -3.58
CA PRO A 417 -25.93 7.02 -2.90
C PRO A 417 -26.52 6.28 -1.69
N GLY A 418 -26.60 6.95 -0.54
CA GLY A 418 -27.13 6.41 0.71
C GLY A 418 -26.06 5.76 1.61
N LEU A 419 -24.81 5.69 1.15
CA LEU A 419 -23.71 5.15 1.93
C LEU A 419 -23.38 6.03 3.14
N SER A 420 -23.63 7.35 3.08
CA SER A 420 -23.50 8.25 4.25
C SER A 420 -24.49 7.89 5.38
N GLN A 421 -25.72 7.51 5.03
CA GLN A 421 -26.74 7.10 5.99
C GLN A 421 -26.37 5.77 6.65
N GLN A 422 -25.81 4.83 5.89
CA GLN A 422 -25.32 3.55 6.41
C GLN A 422 -24.12 3.73 7.36
N LEU A 423 -23.22 4.66 7.04
CA LEU A 423 -22.13 5.07 7.94
C LEU A 423 -22.70 5.61 9.27
N GLN A 424 -23.62 6.57 9.22
CA GLN A 424 -24.23 7.16 10.41
C GLN A 424 -24.95 6.12 11.28
N ALA A 425 -25.70 5.21 10.66
CA ALA A 425 -26.38 4.13 11.39
C ALA A 425 -25.37 3.22 12.10
N SER A 426 -24.29 2.82 11.43
CA SER A 426 -23.24 1.96 11.99
C SER A 426 -22.39 2.68 13.06
N LYS A 427 -22.22 4.00 12.96
CA LYS A 427 -21.58 4.83 13.99
C LYS A 427 -22.45 4.98 15.25
N ALA A 428 -23.78 5.08 15.07
CA ALA A 428 -24.72 5.25 16.19
C ALA A 428 -24.81 4.02 17.11
N GLU A 429 -24.79 2.81 16.54
CA GLU A 429 -24.84 1.54 17.27
C GLU A 429 -23.51 1.12 17.90
N ALA A 430 -22.37 1.68 17.48
CA ALA A 430 -21.03 1.21 17.86
C ALA A 430 -20.88 1.07 19.39
N ARG A 431 -21.39 2.06 20.13
CA ARG A 431 -21.41 2.06 21.60
C ARG A 431 -22.20 0.89 22.21
N GLU A 432 -23.34 0.54 21.60
CA GLU A 432 -24.24 -0.54 22.04
C GLU A 432 -23.66 -1.92 21.72
N LEU A 433 -23.01 -2.05 20.56
CA LEU A 433 -22.21 -3.23 20.17
C LEU A 433 -20.93 -3.42 21.01
N GLY A 434 -20.64 -2.51 21.95
CA GLY A 434 -19.45 -2.63 22.81
C GLY A 434 -18.15 -2.26 22.09
N THR A 435 -18.22 -1.37 21.09
CA THR A 435 -17.09 -0.85 20.32
C THR A 435 -17.18 0.68 20.11
N GLY A 436 -16.34 1.26 19.25
CA GLY A 436 -16.20 2.71 19.09
C GLY A 436 -15.76 3.43 20.39
N PRO A 437 -16.61 4.23 21.04
CA PRO A 437 -16.32 4.79 22.36
C PRO A 437 -16.39 3.76 23.50
N SER A 438 -17.07 2.63 23.29
CA SER A 438 -17.21 1.53 24.24
C SER A 438 -16.12 0.48 24.03
N LEU A 439 -15.66 -0.17 25.11
CA LEU A 439 -14.73 -1.28 25.05
C LEU A 439 -15.36 -2.61 25.51
N LYS A 440 -16.69 -2.64 25.67
CA LYS A 440 -17.38 -3.76 26.35
C LYS A 440 -17.24 -5.10 25.64
N LEU A 441 -17.24 -5.10 24.31
CA LEU A 441 -17.16 -6.32 23.50
C LEU A 441 -15.74 -6.54 22.99
N PHE A 442 -15.29 -5.74 22.01
CA PHE A 442 -13.91 -5.83 21.53
C PHE A 442 -13.59 -4.60 20.68
N MET A 443 -12.63 -3.79 21.13
CA MET A 443 -12.12 -2.67 20.34
C MET A 443 -10.91 -3.12 19.54
N TRP A 444 -11.04 -3.11 18.21
CA TRP A 444 -9.89 -3.27 17.30
C TRP A 444 -8.96 -2.07 17.47
N GLN A 445 -7.80 -2.29 18.05
CA GLN A 445 -6.77 -1.26 18.19
C GLN A 445 -5.86 -1.21 16.97
N HIS A 446 -5.51 -2.38 16.42
CA HIS A 446 -4.57 -2.45 15.31
C HIS A 446 -4.66 -3.77 14.54
N VAL A 447 -4.44 -3.71 13.22
CA VAL A 447 -4.47 -4.86 12.31
C VAL A 447 -3.12 -4.97 11.60
N VAL A 448 -2.43 -6.09 11.82
CA VAL A 448 -1.10 -6.36 11.26
C VAL A 448 -1.12 -7.61 10.39
N LEU A 449 -0.11 -7.76 9.55
CA LEU A 449 0.28 -9.06 9.02
C LEU A 449 1.43 -9.59 9.89
N GLU A 450 1.30 -10.79 10.45
CA GLU A 450 2.41 -11.45 11.17
C GLU A 450 2.21 -12.98 11.22
N SER A 451 3.28 -13.74 11.35
CA SER A 451 3.20 -15.17 11.68
C SER A 451 2.74 -15.34 13.13
N PRO A 452 1.78 -16.24 13.43
CA PRO A 452 1.30 -16.44 14.81
C PRO A 452 2.43 -16.78 15.78
N GLY A 453 3.44 -17.56 15.37
CA GLY A 453 4.64 -17.81 16.16
C GLY A 453 5.39 -16.56 16.61
N ARG A 454 5.77 -15.66 15.68
CA ARG A 454 6.43 -14.39 16.05
C ARG A 454 5.52 -13.48 16.88
N PHE A 455 4.22 -13.45 16.57
CA PHE A 455 3.26 -12.59 17.26
C PHE A 455 3.03 -13.02 18.71
N LEU A 456 2.77 -14.31 18.96
CA LEU A 456 2.61 -14.85 20.31
C LEU A 456 3.90 -14.68 21.11
N GLN A 457 5.07 -14.93 20.50
CA GLN A 457 6.36 -14.67 21.13
C GLN A 457 6.65 -13.17 21.39
N LEU A 458 5.92 -12.23 20.76
CA LEU A 458 5.95 -10.82 21.14
C LEU A 458 5.13 -10.60 22.41
N LEU A 459 3.91 -11.16 22.49
CA LEU A 459 3.04 -11.07 23.65
C LEU A 459 3.65 -11.74 24.90
N ASP A 460 4.20 -12.95 24.76
CA ASP A 460 4.83 -13.75 25.83
C ASP A 460 6.01 -13.00 26.53
N LYS A 461 6.52 -11.90 25.94
CA LYS A 461 7.59 -11.04 26.52
C LYS A 461 7.05 -9.93 27.45
N HIS A 462 5.74 -9.85 27.66
CA HIS A 462 5.09 -8.79 28.41
C HIS A 462 4.11 -9.33 29.46
N ASP A 463 4.27 -8.86 30.70
CA ASP A 463 3.47 -9.20 31.89
C ASP A 463 2.19 -8.34 32.05
N ARG A 464 1.88 -7.55 31.03
CA ARG A 464 0.84 -6.51 31.02
C ARG A 464 0.35 -6.24 29.59
N PRO A 465 -0.85 -5.68 29.41
CA PRO A 465 -1.34 -5.27 28.10
C PRO A 465 -0.36 -4.35 27.37
N ILE A 466 -0.15 -4.60 26.08
CA ILE A 466 0.63 -3.75 25.19
C ILE A 466 -0.23 -3.25 24.04
N VAL A 467 0.05 -2.05 23.54
CA VAL A 467 -0.45 -1.62 22.24
C VAL A 467 0.44 -2.27 21.17
N VAL A 468 -0.15 -3.15 20.36
CA VAL A 468 0.51 -3.76 19.20
C VAL A 468 0.62 -2.73 18.09
N GLY A 469 1.78 -2.67 17.44
CA GLY A 469 2.02 -1.86 16.25
C GLY A 469 3.47 -1.92 15.79
N ALA A 470 3.78 -1.20 14.71
CA ALA A 470 5.10 -1.19 14.07
C ALA A 470 6.25 -1.13 15.10
N PRO A 471 7.31 -1.94 14.92
CA PRO A 471 8.30 -2.20 15.96
C PRO A 471 9.00 -0.89 16.36
N VAL A 472 8.59 -0.37 17.52
CA VAL A 472 9.36 0.65 18.23
C VAL A 472 10.66 -0.04 18.64
N LEU A 473 11.71 0.21 17.85
CA LEU A 473 13.05 -0.34 18.04
C LEU A 473 13.38 -0.38 19.53
N LYS A 474 13.69 -1.57 20.05
CA LYS A 474 14.00 -1.75 21.47
C LYS A 474 15.21 -0.88 21.81
N GLN A 475 15.07 -0.14 22.92
CA GLN A 475 16.06 0.76 23.54
C GLN A 475 16.13 2.16 22.91
N GLU A 476 16.49 3.16 23.74
CA GLU A 476 16.60 4.60 23.40
C GLU A 476 15.30 5.41 23.18
N LEU A 477 14.38 5.36 24.17
CA LEU A 477 13.57 6.54 24.54
C LEU A 477 13.89 7.05 25.96
N ILE A 478 15.10 6.76 26.44
CA ILE A 478 15.71 7.49 27.56
C ILE A 478 16.67 8.52 26.94
N GLY A 479 16.25 9.79 26.91
CA GLY A 479 17.16 10.91 26.66
C GLY A 479 17.17 11.51 25.24
N PHE A 480 16.03 12.02 24.77
CA PHE A 480 16.03 13.21 23.92
C PHE A 480 15.03 14.25 24.45
N ARG A 481 15.57 15.30 25.06
CA ARG A 481 14.93 16.61 25.28
C ARG A 481 15.53 17.60 24.28
#